data_AF-A0A8T8KU60-F1
#
_entry.id   AF-A0A8T8KU60-F1
#
_cell.length_a   1.000
_cell.length_b   1.000
_cell.length_c   1.000
_cell.angle_alpha   90.00
_cell.angle_beta   90.00
_cell.angle_gamma   90.00
#
_symmetry.space_group_name_H-M   'P 1'
#
loop_
_entity.id
_entity.type
_entity.pdbx_description
1 polymer ?
#
loop_
_entity_poly.entity_id
_entity_poly.type
_entity_poly.pdbx_seq_one_letter_code
_entity_poly.pdbx_strand_id
1 'polypeptide(L)'
;MSERVHNDDGTFGSKLTEQDVLKAFDYKTGPEEPMLTTKEITDALAEHFDIEVSSETVRRWLGEMESDGKVASKKFGASAVGWTALVGPRLADDVAAEADRRLEEEEFVSLDEA
;
A
#
# COMPACT_ATOMS: atom_id res chain seq x y z
N MET A 1 -23.98 10.83 3.79
CA MET A 1 -23.09 11.31 2.72
C MET A 1 -21.80 10.53 2.88
N SER A 2 -21.65 9.44 2.14
CA SER A 2 -20.44 8.62 2.14
C SER A 2 -19.83 8.79 0.76
N GLU A 3 -18.81 9.63 0.64
CA GLU A 3 -17.98 9.69 -0.57
C GLU A 3 -17.24 8.36 -0.67
N ARG A 4 -17.82 7.46 -1.45
CA ARG A 4 -17.17 6.22 -1.88
C ARG A 4 -16.17 6.62 -2.95
N VAL A 5 -14.88 6.52 -2.64
CA VAL A 5 -13.81 6.72 -3.62
C VAL A 5 -14.05 5.74 -4.78
N HIS A 6 -14.25 6.33 -5.95
CA HIS A 6 -14.62 5.68 -7.19
C HIS A 6 -13.38 4.98 -7.76
N ASN A 7 -13.41 3.66 -7.89
CA ASN A 7 -12.44 2.96 -8.74
C ASN A 7 -12.98 3.00 -10.19
N ASP A 8 -12.21 3.58 -11.10
CA ASP A 8 -12.57 3.89 -12.50
C ASP A 8 -12.66 2.65 -13.44
N ASP A 9 -13.22 1.54 -12.99
CA ASP A 9 -13.46 0.35 -13.84
C ASP A 9 -14.89 -0.20 -13.76
N GLY A 10 -15.69 0.20 -12.77
CA GLY A 10 -17.11 -0.19 -12.74
C GLY A 10 -17.40 -1.69 -12.62
N THR A 11 -16.40 -2.55 -12.40
CA THR A 11 -16.62 -3.98 -12.14
C THR A 11 -16.80 -4.24 -10.65
N PHE A 12 -18.05 -4.49 -10.24
CA PHE A 12 -18.35 -5.04 -8.92
C PHE A 12 -17.87 -6.49 -8.84
N GLY A 13 -16.75 -6.66 -8.15
CA GLY A 13 -16.08 -7.92 -7.86
C GLY A 13 -14.64 -7.64 -7.46
N SER A 14 -14.45 -6.96 -6.32
CA SER A 14 -13.22 -6.28 -5.88
C SER A 14 -11.98 -7.17 -6.00
N LYS A 15 -11.33 -7.11 -7.16
CA LYS A 15 -10.04 -7.76 -7.39
C LYS A 15 -9.01 -6.93 -6.63
N LEU A 16 -8.43 -7.51 -5.58
CA LEU A 16 -7.27 -6.95 -4.88
C LEU A 16 -6.30 -6.37 -5.91
N THR A 17 -5.87 -5.12 -5.72
CA THR A 17 -4.88 -4.48 -6.60
C THR A 17 -3.53 -4.36 -5.91
N GLU A 18 -2.48 -4.10 -6.69
CA GLU A 18 -1.15 -3.80 -6.14
C GLU A 18 -1.17 -2.59 -5.21
N GLN A 19 -1.98 -1.58 -5.54
CA GLN A 19 -2.10 -0.36 -4.73
C GLN A 19 -2.71 -0.65 -3.36
N ASP A 20 -3.68 -1.56 -3.27
CA ASP A 20 -4.27 -1.94 -1.99
C ASP A 20 -3.23 -2.61 -1.07
N VAL A 21 -2.39 -3.47 -1.63
CA VAL A 21 -1.29 -4.12 -0.89
C VAL A 21 -0.26 -3.08 -0.43
N LEU A 22 0.11 -2.12 -1.28
CA LEU A 22 1.05 -1.05 -0.91
C LEU A 22 0.49 -0.11 0.17
N LYS A 23 -0.81 0.20 0.13
CA LYS A 23 -1.48 0.96 1.19
C LYS A 23 -1.47 0.23 2.52
N ALA A 24 -1.62 -1.10 2.53
CA ALA A 24 -1.51 -1.89 3.75
C ALA A 24 -0.11 -1.81 4.38
N PHE A 25 0.96 -1.83 3.56
CA PHE A 25 2.32 -1.59 4.03
C PHE A 25 2.48 -0.18 4.60
N ASP A 26 2.09 0.84 3.84
CA ASP A 26 2.21 2.25 4.23
C ASP A 26 1.48 2.56 5.54
N TYR A 27 0.33 1.92 5.76
CA TYR A 27 -0.47 2.14 6.97
C TYR A 27 0.08 1.45 8.23
N LYS A 28 0.54 0.19 8.12
CA LYS A 28 0.94 -0.60 9.31
C LYS A 28 2.44 -0.57 9.60
N THR A 29 3.30 -0.33 8.61
CA THR A 29 4.75 -0.34 8.84
C THR A 29 5.24 0.96 9.47
N GLY A 30 6.26 0.84 10.30
CA GLY A 30 6.94 1.97 10.92
C GLY A 30 8.46 1.82 10.83
N PRO A 31 9.23 2.82 11.27
CA PRO A 31 10.69 2.79 11.21
C PRO A 31 11.32 1.63 12.00
N GLU A 32 10.64 1.16 13.06
CA GLU A 32 11.13 0.07 13.91
C GLU A 32 10.74 -1.32 13.39
N GLU A 33 9.60 -1.44 12.71
CA GLU A 33 9.05 -2.69 12.18
C GLU A 33 8.65 -2.51 10.70
N PRO A 34 9.63 -2.46 9.77
CA PRO A 34 9.40 -2.17 8.35
C PRO A 34 8.96 -3.40 7.55
N MET A 35 8.29 -4.35 8.20
CA MET A 35 7.93 -5.64 7.59
C MET A 35 6.62 -6.17 8.13
N LEU A 36 5.83 -6.80 7.26
CA LEU A 36 4.56 -7.42 7.61
C LEU A 36 4.52 -8.87 7.15
N THR A 37 3.89 -9.73 7.91
CA THR A 37 3.49 -11.06 7.45
C THR A 37 2.28 -10.98 6.52
N THR A 38 2.08 -12.03 5.71
CA THR A 38 0.88 -12.14 4.86
C THR A 38 -0.43 -12.02 5.65
N LYS A 39 -0.43 -12.51 6.89
CA LYS A 39 -1.59 -12.38 7.79
C LYS A 39 -1.83 -10.91 8.14
N GLU A 40 -0.81 -10.20 8.60
CA GLU A 40 -0.93 -8.78 8.96
C GLU A 40 -1.37 -7.91 7.77
N ILE A 41 -0.92 -8.23 6.56
CA ILE A 41 -1.39 -7.56 5.33
C ILE A 41 -2.87 -7.87 5.09
N THR A 42 -3.29 -9.11 5.26
CA THR A 42 -4.70 -9.52 5.10
C THR A 42 -5.59 -8.80 6.12
N ASP A 43 -5.16 -8.78 7.38
CA ASP A 43 -5.87 -8.13 8.48
C ASP A 43 -5.97 -6.62 8.21
N ALA A 44 -4.88 -5.96 7.79
CA ALA A 44 -4.88 -4.54 7.44
C ALA A 44 -5.85 -4.19 6.30
N LEU A 45 -5.92 -5.03 5.26
CA LEU A 45 -6.84 -4.86 4.13
C LEU A 45 -8.31 -4.90 4.59
N ALA A 46 -8.66 -5.83 5.47
CA ALA A 46 -10.00 -5.93 6.02
C ALA A 46 -10.32 -4.79 7.00
N GLU A 47 -9.41 -4.50 7.94
CA GLU A 47 -9.63 -3.53 9.02
C GLU A 47 -9.67 -2.07 8.55
N HIS A 48 -8.84 -1.71 7.56
CA HIS A 48 -8.62 -0.31 7.18
C HIS A 48 -9.13 0.05 5.78
N PHE A 49 -9.36 -0.94 4.92
CA PHE A 49 -9.70 -0.69 3.52
C PHE A 49 -10.99 -1.39 3.05
N ASP A 50 -11.69 -2.11 3.92
CA ASP A 50 -12.93 -2.85 3.60
C ASP A 50 -12.73 -3.89 2.47
N ILE A 51 -11.52 -4.46 2.39
CA ILE A 51 -11.14 -5.46 1.37
C ILE A 51 -11.00 -6.83 2.03
N GLU A 52 -12.03 -7.65 1.91
CA GLU A 52 -12.02 -9.03 2.40
C GLU A 52 -11.45 -9.99 1.34
N VAL A 53 -10.25 -10.51 1.60
CA VAL A 53 -9.56 -11.47 0.70
C VAL A 53 -8.87 -12.57 1.50
N SER A 54 -8.65 -13.72 0.86
CA SER A 54 -7.88 -14.80 1.50
C SER A 54 -6.38 -14.48 1.54
N SER A 55 -5.70 -14.96 2.58
CA SER A 55 -4.23 -14.86 2.65
C SER A 55 -3.51 -15.54 1.49
N GLU A 56 -4.12 -16.54 0.85
CA GLU A 56 -3.60 -17.16 -0.38
C GLU A 56 -3.61 -16.18 -1.55
N THR A 57 -4.68 -15.40 -1.69
CA THR A 57 -4.79 -14.33 -2.69
C THR A 57 -3.71 -13.27 -2.47
N VAL A 58 -3.53 -12.84 -1.21
CA VAL A 58 -2.47 -11.88 -0.84
C VAL A 58 -1.08 -12.45 -1.14
N ARG A 59 -0.83 -13.72 -0.80
CA ARG A 59 0.46 -14.38 -1.07
C ARG A 59 0.78 -14.47 -2.56
N ARG A 60 -0.23 -14.75 -3.38
CA ARG A 60 -0.08 -14.75 -4.85
C ARG A 60 0.35 -13.38 -5.34
N TRP A 61 -0.36 -12.32 -4.93
CA TRP A 61 -0.02 -10.94 -5.29
C TRP A 61 1.39 -10.54 -4.82
N LEU A 62 1.78 -10.90 -3.60
CA LEU A 62 3.12 -10.64 -3.09
C LEU A 62 4.21 -11.32 -3.93
N GLY A 63 3.97 -12.54 -4.43
CA GLY A 63 4.89 -13.21 -5.35
C GLY A 63 4.99 -12.54 -6.73
N GLU A 64 3.86 -12.07 -7.26
CA GLU A 64 3.83 -11.28 -8.51
C GLU A 64 4.58 -9.95 -8.33
N MET A 65 4.30 -9.22 -7.24
CA MET A 65 4.95 -7.95 -6.91
C MET A 65 6.45 -8.08 -6.58
N GLU A 66 6.88 -9.20 -5.98
CA GLU A 66 8.30 -9.48 -5.75
C GLU A 66 9.04 -9.71 -7.06
N SER A 67 8.41 -10.42 -8.00
CA SER A 67 8.96 -10.63 -9.35
C SER A 67 9.12 -9.31 -10.11
N ASP A 68 8.23 -8.34 -9.86
CA ASP A 68 8.29 -6.98 -10.40
C ASP A 68 9.22 -6.04 -9.60
N GLY A 69 9.82 -6.50 -8.50
CA GLY A 69 10.72 -5.70 -7.66
C GLY A 69 10.03 -4.61 -6.83
N LYS A 70 8.74 -4.73 -6.55
CA LYS A 70 7.94 -3.77 -5.74
C LYS A 70 7.94 -4.11 -4.25
N VAL A 71 8.11 -5.39 -3.92
CA VAL A 71 8.24 -5.89 -2.55
C VAL A 71 9.41 -6.86 -2.47
N ALA A 72 9.90 -7.10 -1.26
CA ALA A 72 10.91 -8.11 -0.98
C ALA A 72 10.44 -9.02 0.17
N SER A 73 10.66 -10.33 0.04
CA SER A 73 10.45 -11.28 1.13
C SER A 73 11.73 -11.53 1.93
N LYS A 74 11.56 -11.76 3.23
CA LYS A 74 12.61 -12.25 4.14
C LYS A 74 12.06 -13.37 5.00
N LYS A 75 12.80 -14.48 5.06
CA LYS A 75 12.47 -15.62 5.93
C LYS A 75 13.03 -15.39 7.33
N PHE A 76 12.22 -15.67 8.34
CA PHE A 76 12.56 -15.62 9.76
C PHE A 76 12.32 -16.99 10.41
N GLY A 77 13.35 -17.53 11.04
CA GLY A 77 13.25 -18.75 11.84
C GLY A 77 12.58 -19.93 11.13
N ALA A 78 11.74 -20.67 11.86
CA ALA A 78 11.26 -21.98 11.47
C ALA A 78 10.38 -22.02 10.21
N SER A 79 9.74 -20.91 9.79
CA SER A 79 8.96 -20.81 8.53
C SER A 79 8.32 -19.42 8.29
N ALA A 80 8.53 -18.42 9.15
CA ALA A 80 7.85 -17.14 8.99
C ALA A 80 8.43 -16.37 7.80
N VAL A 81 7.58 -15.71 7.01
CA VAL A 81 7.98 -14.83 5.91
C VAL A 81 7.43 -13.45 6.22
N GLY A 82 8.34 -12.49 6.39
CA GLY A 82 8.00 -11.08 6.40
C GLY A 82 8.23 -10.48 5.03
N TRP A 83 7.42 -9.49 4.69
CA TRP A 83 7.45 -8.78 3.43
C TRP A 83 7.69 -7.31 3.70
N THR A 84 8.46 -6.66 2.84
CA THR A 84 8.74 -5.23 2.91
C THR A 84 8.41 -4.61 1.56
N ALA A 85 7.65 -3.52 1.57
CA ALA A 85 7.46 -2.69 0.38
C ALA A 85 8.74 -1.94 0.03
N LEU A 86 9.11 -1.95 -1.25
CA LEU A 86 10.26 -1.20 -1.79
C LEU A 86 9.83 0.12 -2.43
N VAL A 87 8.53 0.29 -2.66
CA VAL A 87 7.91 1.48 -3.24
C VAL A 87 6.69 1.86 -2.39
N GLY A 88 6.39 3.15 -2.32
CA GLY A 88 5.17 3.64 -1.67
C GLY A 88 3.93 3.49 -2.57
N PRO A 89 2.72 3.60 -2.00
CA PRO A 89 1.50 3.71 -2.78
C PRO A 89 1.50 5.00 -3.63
N ARG A 90 0.76 4.98 -4.73
CA ARG A 90 0.54 6.16 -5.56
C ARG A 90 -0.51 7.05 -4.90
N LEU A 91 -0.32 8.35 -5.03
CA LEU A 91 -1.33 9.34 -4.67
C LEU A 91 -2.55 9.20 -5.59
N ALA A 92 -3.71 9.61 -5.10
CA ALA A 92 -4.88 9.81 -5.94
C ALA A 92 -4.58 10.88 -7.00
N ASP A 93 -5.15 10.77 -8.20
CA ASP A 93 -4.82 11.63 -9.33
C ASP A 93 -5.02 13.12 -9.03
N ASP A 94 -6.07 13.48 -8.29
CA ASP A 94 -6.33 14.87 -7.88
C ASP A 94 -5.27 15.38 -6.89
N VAL A 95 -4.87 14.54 -5.94
CA VAL A 95 -3.83 14.86 -4.96
C VAL A 95 -2.46 14.96 -5.62
N ALA A 96 -2.16 14.07 -6.57
CA ALA A 96 -0.95 14.12 -7.37
C ALA A 96 -0.88 15.42 -8.19
N ALA A 97 -1.98 15.77 -8.88
CA ALA A 97 -2.06 17.00 -9.66
C ALA A 97 -1.95 18.26 -8.78
N GLU A 98 -2.53 18.25 -7.57
CA GLU A 98 -2.36 19.36 -6.63
C GLU A 98 -0.92 19.47 -6.14
N ALA A 99 -0.28 18.34 -5.82
CA ALA A 99 1.12 18.32 -5.38
C ALA A 99 2.05 18.84 -6.48
N ASP A 100 1.84 18.44 -7.74
CA ASP A 100 2.58 18.94 -8.89
C ASP A 100 2.39 20.45 -9.06
N ARG A 101 1.15 20.95 -8.98
CA ARG A 101 0.87 22.40 -9.05
C ARG A 101 1.60 23.16 -7.94
N ARG A 102 1.55 22.66 -6.70
CA ARG A 102 2.23 23.30 -5.56
C ARG A 102 3.76 23.31 -5.74
N LEU A 103 4.33 22.25 -6.32
CA LEU A 103 5.74 22.18 -6.70
C LEU A 103 6.13 23.29 -7.69
N GLU A 104 5.30 23.54 -8.69
CA GLU A 104 5.50 24.62 -9.67
C GLU A 104 5.39 26.02 -9.05
N GLU A 105 4.57 26.18 -8.00
CA GLU A 105 4.33 27.46 -7.31
C GLU A 105 5.35 27.76 -6.19
N GLU A 106 6.33 26.86 -5.95
CA GLU A 106 7.35 26.96 -4.87
C GLU A 106 6.76 27.20 -3.47
N GLU A 107 5.51 26.79 -3.23
CA GLU A 107 4.82 26.96 -1.95
C GLU A 107 5.25 25.85 -0.97
N PHE A 108 6.47 25.95 -0.42
CA PHE A 108 7.02 25.06 0.61
C PHE A 108 7.65 25.88 1.74
N VAL A 109 7.53 25.37 2.97
CA VAL A 109 8.23 25.92 4.13
C VAL A 109 9.47 25.08 4.40
N SER A 110 10.61 25.75 4.58
CA SER A 110 11.86 25.13 4.95
C SER A 110 11.73 24.37 6.27
N LEU A 111 12.21 23.13 6.35
CA LEU A 111 12.19 22.36 7.60
C LEU A 111 12.99 23.04 8.74
N ASP A 112 13.96 23.89 8.38
CA ASP A 112 14.79 24.66 9.32
C ASP A 112 14.06 25.89 9.91
N GLU A 113 12.89 26.26 9.37
CA GLU A 113 12.10 27.41 9.83
C GLU A 113 10.90 27.01 10.73
N ALA A 114 10.83 25.75 11.17
CA ALA A 114 9.75 25.18 12.00
C ALA A 114 10.06 25.10 13.50
#